data_AF-A0A661BH58-F1
#
_entry.id   AF-A0A661BH58-F1
#
_cell.length_a   1.000
_cell.length_b   1.000
_cell.length_c   1.000
_cell.angle_alpha   90.00
_cell.angle_beta   90.00
_cell.angle_gamma   90.00
#
_symmetry.space_group_name_H-M   'P 1'
#
loop_
_entity.id
_entity.type
_entity.pdbx_description
1 polymer ?
#
loop_
_entity_poly.entity_id
_entity_poly.type
_entity_poly.pdbx_seq_one_letter_code
_entity_poly.pdbx_strand_id
1 'polypeptide(L)'
;MGWMETTLFTTSDILSREGELLKDLPLIDRHDLVLEILGQKIEHRFSHLEQPEEKITNPEIFREAALNLNLAIVLRDNSSRKDDIYAVRAEFYQRRFEQEFQQAIEMVQLDTESQSVGGIEILR
;
A
#
# COMPACT_ATOMS: atom_id res chain seq x y z
N MET A 1 16.06 -1.77 8.34
CA MET A 1 15.56 -1.78 6.96
C MET A 1 14.51 -0.69 6.95
N GLY A 2 14.72 0.38 6.19
CA GLY A 2 13.81 1.53 6.22
C GLY A 2 12.50 1.23 5.47
N TRP A 3 11.41 1.92 5.81
CA TRP A 3 10.12 1.77 5.12
C TRP A 3 10.28 1.93 3.60
N MET A 4 11.00 2.95 3.16
CA MET A 4 11.26 3.25 1.74
C MET A 4 12.14 2.21 1.02
N GLU A 5 12.83 1.34 1.76
CA GLU A 5 13.65 0.26 1.19
C GLU A 5 12.86 -1.06 1.04
N THR A 6 11.63 -1.10 1.55
CA THR A 6 10.80 -2.31 1.58
C THR A 6 10.26 -2.65 0.19
N THR A 7 10.44 -3.88 -0.26
CA THR A 7 9.87 -4.36 -1.54
C THR A 7 8.55 -5.12 -1.31
N LEU A 8 7.43 -4.40 -1.28
CA LEU A 8 6.09 -4.99 -1.10
C LEU A 8 5.58 -5.79 -2.30
N PHE A 9 6.00 -5.44 -3.53
CA PHE A 9 5.58 -6.14 -4.76
C PHE A 9 6.67 -6.02 -5.84
N THR A 10 6.52 -6.80 -6.90
CA THR A 10 7.40 -6.78 -8.07
C THR A 10 6.60 -6.53 -9.35
N THR A 11 7.29 -6.18 -10.43
CA THR A 11 6.67 -6.07 -11.76
C THR A 11 5.97 -7.37 -12.21
N SER A 12 6.49 -8.53 -11.82
CA SER A 12 5.84 -9.82 -12.11
C SER A 12 4.48 -9.95 -11.42
N ASP A 13 4.35 -9.45 -10.18
CA ASP A 13 3.09 -9.45 -9.45
C ASP A 13 2.05 -8.56 -10.14
N ILE A 14 2.48 -7.40 -10.64
CA ILE A 14 1.64 -6.46 -11.39
C ILE A 14 1.11 -7.13 -12.67
N LEU A 15 2.00 -7.72 -13.48
CA LEU A 15 1.65 -8.37 -14.74
C LEU A 15 0.79 -9.62 -14.55
N SER A 16 0.90 -10.30 -13.40
CA SER A 16 0.06 -11.46 -13.09
C SER A 16 -1.43 -11.13 -12.96
N ARG A 17 -1.78 -9.86 -12.66
CA ARG A 17 -3.18 -9.43 -12.47
C ARG A 17 -3.81 -8.87 -13.73
N GLU A 18 -3.12 -7.99 -14.43
CA GLU A 18 -3.67 -7.24 -15.57
C GLU A 18 -2.71 -7.25 -16.77
N GLY A 19 -1.95 -8.33 -16.97
CA GLY A 19 -0.89 -8.41 -17.97
C GLY A 19 -1.30 -7.98 -19.37
N GLU A 20 -2.48 -8.39 -19.85
CA GLU A 20 -2.95 -7.98 -21.19
C GLU A 20 -3.25 -6.49 -21.30
N LEU A 21 -3.78 -5.89 -20.24
CA LEU A 21 -4.15 -4.47 -20.20
C LEU A 21 -2.91 -3.58 -20.03
N LEU A 22 -1.87 -4.09 -19.38
CA LEU A 22 -0.67 -3.34 -19.03
C LEU A 22 0.49 -3.52 -20.02
N LYS A 23 0.43 -4.53 -20.90
CA LYS A 23 1.57 -4.94 -21.77
C LYS A 23 2.20 -3.82 -22.59
N ASP A 24 1.41 -2.83 -23.00
CA ASP A 24 1.84 -1.74 -23.88
C ASP A 24 2.05 -0.41 -23.12
N LEU A 25 1.83 -0.40 -21.80
CA LEU A 25 1.93 0.82 -21.00
C LEU A 25 3.39 1.10 -20.61
N PRO A 26 3.84 2.36 -20.73
CA PRO A 26 5.16 2.75 -20.23
C PRO A 26 5.13 2.81 -18.71
N LEU A 27 6.15 2.24 -18.07
CA LEU A 27 6.41 2.33 -16.62
C LEU A 27 5.19 1.97 -15.75
N ILE A 28 4.97 0.67 -15.59
CA ILE A 28 3.89 0.08 -14.79
C ILE A 28 4.25 -0.11 -13.31
N ASP A 29 5.49 0.20 -12.95
CA ASP A 29 6.01 0.10 -11.59
C ASP A 29 6.06 1.50 -10.97
N ARG A 30 5.28 1.69 -9.91
CA ARG A 30 5.14 2.94 -9.14
C ARG A 30 5.56 2.73 -7.68
N HIS A 31 6.49 1.81 -7.42
CA HIS A 31 6.91 1.41 -6.07
C HIS A 31 7.12 2.56 -5.09
N ASP A 32 7.97 3.52 -5.44
CA ASP A 32 8.31 4.66 -4.57
C ASP A 32 7.07 5.49 -4.21
N LEU A 33 6.23 5.80 -5.20
CA LEU A 33 4.99 6.55 -5.00
C LEU A 33 3.98 5.77 -4.16
N VAL A 34 3.91 4.45 -4.34
CA VAL A 34 3.04 3.59 -3.53
C VAL A 34 3.48 3.58 -2.07
N LEU A 35 4.79 3.46 -1.80
CA LEU A 35 5.33 3.52 -0.44
C LEU A 35 5.11 4.88 0.21
N GLU A 36 5.26 5.97 -0.54
CA GLU A 36 4.99 7.33 -0.04
C GLU A 36 3.52 7.47 0.38
N ILE A 37 2.57 7.08 -0.48
CA ILE A 37 1.13 7.19 -0.18
C ILE A 37 0.73 6.29 0.99
N LEU A 38 1.26 5.06 1.04
CA LEU A 38 1.02 4.15 2.16
C LEU A 38 1.59 4.71 3.46
N GLY A 39 2.83 5.19 3.44
CA GLY A 39 3.49 5.82 4.58
C GLY A 39 2.63 6.96 5.13
N GLN A 40 2.22 7.92 4.28
CA GLN A 40 1.35 9.03 4.70
C GLN A 40 0.03 8.54 5.31
N LYS A 41 -0.60 7.49 4.77
CA LYS A 41 -1.83 6.93 5.33
C LYS A 41 -1.59 6.24 6.68
N ILE A 42 -0.47 5.55 6.85
CA ILE A 42 -0.05 4.91 8.11
C ILE A 42 0.26 5.98 9.16
N GLU A 43 1.06 6.99 8.82
CA GLU A 43 1.33 8.17 9.65
C GLU A 43 0.04 8.83 10.12
N HIS A 44 -0.92 9.06 9.23
CA HIS A 44 -2.21 9.62 9.61
C HIS A 44 -2.96 8.72 10.60
N ARG A 45 -3.02 7.42 10.34
CA ARG A 45 -3.73 6.44 11.17
C ARG A 45 -3.12 6.27 12.56
N PHE A 46 -1.80 6.33 12.65
CA PHE A 46 -1.00 6.18 13.86
C PHE A 46 -0.33 7.50 14.26
N SER A 47 -1.01 8.62 14.05
CA SER A 47 -0.48 9.99 14.26
C SER A 47 -0.03 10.32 15.69
N HIS A 48 -0.29 9.44 16.65
CA HIS A 48 0.21 9.53 18.01
C HIS A 48 1.65 8.99 18.15
N LEU A 49 2.19 8.34 17.13
CA LEU A 49 3.55 7.79 17.09
C LEU A 49 4.40 8.62 16.13
N GLU A 50 5.68 8.78 16.49
CA GLU A 50 6.70 9.26 15.56
C GLU A 50 7.10 8.13 14.61
N GLN A 51 7.08 8.38 13.30
CA GLN A 51 7.46 7.43 12.23
C GLN A 51 6.86 6.02 12.42
N PRO A 52 5.51 5.89 12.49
CA PRO A 52 4.86 4.61 12.76
C PRO A 52 5.16 3.52 11.75
N GLU A 53 5.35 3.87 10.48
CA GLU A 53 5.70 2.96 9.39
C GLU A 53 7.05 2.25 9.61
N GLU A 54 8.02 2.95 10.21
CA GLU A 54 9.33 2.37 10.58
C GLU A 54 9.23 1.38 11.76
N LYS A 55 8.11 1.41 12.49
CA LYS A 55 7.86 0.53 13.65
C LYS A 55 7.06 -0.71 13.30
N ILE A 56 6.62 -0.88 12.05
CA ILE A 56 5.83 -2.04 11.65
C ILE A 56 6.75 -3.27 11.58
N THR A 57 6.46 -4.30 12.38
CA THR A 57 7.30 -5.51 12.46
C THR A 57 7.25 -6.37 11.19
N ASN A 58 6.15 -6.29 10.46
CA ASN A 58 5.94 -7.04 9.22
C ASN A 58 5.27 -6.16 8.15
N PRO A 59 6.04 -5.42 7.34
CA PRO A 59 5.51 -4.59 6.26
C PRO A 59 4.74 -5.38 5.17
N GLU A 60 5.05 -6.67 4.99
CA GLU A 60 4.44 -7.51 3.94
C GLU A 60 2.91 -7.64 4.06
N ILE A 61 2.33 -7.35 5.22
CA ILE A 61 0.87 -7.28 5.39
C ILE A 61 0.22 -6.26 4.45
N PHE A 62 0.97 -5.25 4.00
CA PHE A 62 0.50 -4.24 3.04
C PHE A 62 0.68 -4.64 1.57
N ARG A 63 1.24 -5.81 1.26
CA ARG A 63 1.52 -6.27 -0.11
C ARG A 63 0.32 -6.15 -1.05
N GLU A 64 -0.83 -6.66 -0.63
CA GLU A 64 -2.05 -6.63 -1.44
C GLU A 64 -2.59 -5.21 -1.63
N ALA A 65 -2.55 -4.38 -0.58
CA ALA A 65 -2.91 -2.98 -0.67
C ALA A 65 -1.98 -2.24 -1.64
N ALA A 66 -0.67 -2.43 -1.52
CA ALA A 66 0.34 -1.82 -2.37
C ALA A 66 0.16 -2.18 -3.84
N LEU A 67 -0.06 -3.46 -4.15
CA LEU A 67 -0.27 -3.93 -5.51
C LEU A 67 -1.54 -3.33 -6.15
N ASN A 68 -2.63 -3.28 -5.39
CA ASN A 68 -3.88 -2.66 -5.86
C ASN A 68 -3.71 -1.15 -6.06
N LEU A 69 -2.98 -0.47 -5.17
CA LEU A 69 -2.70 0.96 -5.31
C LEU A 69 -1.84 1.25 -6.54
N ASN A 70 -0.80 0.44 -6.78
CA ASN A 70 0.02 0.54 -7.99
C ASN A 70 -0.84 0.46 -9.26
N LEU A 71 -1.69 -0.57 -9.35
CA LEU A 71 -2.61 -0.75 -10.48
C LEU A 71 -3.55 0.45 -10.63
N ALA A 72 -4.14 0.93 -9.53
CA ALA A 72 -5.02 2.09 -9.56
C ALA A 72 -4.33 3.35 -10.10
N ILE A 73 -3.08 3.60 -9.71
CA ILE A 73 -2.29 4.75 -10.18
C ILE A 73 -1.97 4.60 -11.66
N VAL A 74 -1.35 3.48 -12.07
CA VAL A 74 -0.91 3.25 -13.45
C VAL A 74 -2.09 3.36 -14.42
N LEU A 75 -3.22 2.74 -14.08
CA LEU A 75 -4.41 2.78 -14.93
C LEU A 75 -5.01 4.19 -14.97
N ARG A 76 -5.03 4.92 -13.87
CA ARG A 76 -5.54 6.31 -13.85
C ARG A 76 -4.68 7.24 -14.70
N ASP A 77 -3.36 7.14 -14.58
CA ASP A 77 -2.41 7.95 -15.34
C ASP A 77 -2.50 7.72 -16.85
N ASN A 78 -2.94 6.52 -17.26
CA ASN A 78 -3.09 6.13 -18.66
C ASN A 78 -4.54 6.21 -19.17
N SER A 79 -5.46 6.67 -18.32
CA SER A 79 -6.84 6.95 -18.74
C SER A 79 -6.92 8.31 -19.43
N SER A 80 -7.68 8.35 -20.52
CA SER A 80 -7.95 9.57 -21.29
C SER A 80 -9.37 10.10 -21.07
N ARG A 81 -10.27 9.27 -20.53
CA ARG A 81 -11.69 9.58 -20.33
C ARG A 81 -12.24 8.85 -19.11
N LYS A 82 -13.20 9.49 -18.42
CA LYS A 82 -13.79 8.99 -17.17
C LYS A 82 -14.40 7.58 -17.25
N ASP A 83 -14.78 7.11 -18.44
CA ASP A 83 -15.43 5.82 -18.64
C ASP A 83 -14.64 4.87 -19.56
N ASP A 84 -13.36 5.15 -19.84
CA ASP A 84 -12.53 4.18 -20.56
C ASP A 84 -12.16 2.99 -19.65
N ILE A 85 -11.70 1.90 -20.28
CA ILE A 85 -11.39 0.66 -19.55
C ILE A 85 -10.36 0.88 -18.45
N TYR A 86 -9.42 1.81 -18.65
CA TYR A 86 -8.42 2.17 -17.67
C TYR A 86 -9.04 2.89 -16.47
N ALA A 87 -9.93 3.87 -16.69
CA ALA A 87 -10.65 4.53 -15.60
C ALA A 87 -11.51 3.55 -14.78
N VAL A 88 -12.28 2.69 -15.45
CA VAL A 88 -13.14 1.71 -14.77
C VAL A 88 -12.31 0.75 -13.92
N ARG A 89 -11.19 0.27 -14.47
CA ARG A 89 -10.28 -0.63 -13.74
C ARG A 89 -9.53 0.10 -12.62
N ALA A 90 -9.13 1.34 -12.84
CA ALA A 90 -8.50 2.17 -11.80
C ALA A 90 -9.42 2.36 -10.60
N GLU A 91 -10.71 2.61 -10.82
CA GLU A 91 -11.69 2.68 -9.72
C GLU A 91 -11.86 1.34 -9.00
N PHE A 92 -11.93 0.24 -9.75
CA PHE A 92 -12.00 -1.10 -9.16
C PHE A 92 -10.81 -1.35 -8.22
N TYR A 93 -9.59 -1.11 -8.70
CA TYR A 93 -8.38 -1.32 -7.90
C TYR A 93 -8.25 -0.33 -6.75
N GLN A 94 -8.70 0.93 -6.91
CA GLN A 94 -8.76 1.87 -5.80
C GLN A 94 -9.67 1.36 -4.67
N ARG A 95 -10.86 0.81 -5.00
CA ARG A 95 -11.78 0.26 -4.00
C ARG A 95 -11.18 -0.95 -3.30
N ARG A 96 -10.51 -1.84 -4.06
CA ARG A 96 -9.79 -3.00 -3.50
C ARG A 96 -8.67 -2.54 -2.58
N PHE A 97 -7.89 -1.53 -2.99
CA PHE A 97 -6.84 -0.95 -2.16
C PHE A 97 -7.38 -0.48 -0.80
N GLU A 98 -8.45 0.31 -0.75
CA GLU A 98 -8.98 0.80 0.54
C GLU A 98 -9.45 -0.36 1.44
N GLN A 99 -10.01 -1.43 0.85
CA GLN A 99 -10.40 -2.64 1.59
C GLN A 99 -9.20 -3.38 2.16
N GLU A 100 -8.21 -3.69 1.33
CA GLU A 100 -7.01 -4.43 1.75
C GLU A 100 -6.16 -3.60 2.71
N PHE A 101 -6.09 -2.28 2.52
CA PHE A 101 -5.40 -1.37 3.44
C PHE A 101 -6.05 -1.39 4.82
N GLN A 102 -7.38 -1.29 4.90
CA GLN A 102 -8.09 -1.33 6.17
C GLN A 102 -7.86 -2.68 6.90
N GLN A 103 -7.88 -3.80 6.17
CA GLN A 103 -7.56 -5.11 6.73
C GLN A 103 -6.11 -5.20 7.21
N ALA A 104 -5.15 -4.69 6.42
CA ALA A 104 -3.74 -4.66 6.81
C ALA A 104 -3.54 -3.86 8.11
N ILE A 105 -4.18 -2.69 8.22
CA ILE A 105 -4.15 -1.85 9.43
C ILE A 105 -4.64 -2.60 10.68
N GLU A 106 -5.66 -3.46 10.54
CA GLU A 106 -6.16 -4.29 11.65
C GLU A 106 -5.18 -5.39 12.08
N MET A 107 -4.24 -5.76 11.19
CA MET A 107 -3.21 -6.79 11.44
C MET A 107 -1.86 -6.19 11.85
N VAL A 108 -1.70 -4.87 11.82
CA VAL A 108 -0.44 -4.19 12.16
C VAL A 108 -0.01 -4.56 13.57
N GLN A 109 1.23 -5.02 13.68
CA GLN A 109 1.95 -5.15 14.93
C GLN A 109 3.11 -4.16 14.91
N LEU A 110 3.24 -3.39 16.00
CA LEU A 110 4.26 -2.37 16.14
C LEU A 110 5.34 -2.87 17.08
N ASP A 111 6.60 -2.67 16.70
CA ASP A 111 7.74 -2.82 17.57
C ASP A 111 7.79 -1.62 18.50
N THR A 112 7.06 -1.72 19.61
CA THR A 112 7.27 -0.82 20.72
C THR A 112 8.43 -1.37 21.52
N GLU A 113 9.66 -0.95 21.15
CA GLU A 113 10.78 -1.09 22.09
C GLU A 113 10.30 -0.55 23.43
N SER A 114 10.18 -1.48 24.39
CA SER A 114 9.57 -1.21 25.67
C SER A 114 10.38 -0.12 26.35
N GLN A 115 9.87 1.11 26.35
CA GLN A 115 10.16 2.00 27.44
C GLN A 115 9.67 1.29 28.70
N SER A 116 10.63 0.72 29.43
CA SER A 116 10.42 0.01 30.67
C SER A 116 9.74 0.93 31.69
N VAL A 117 8.40 0.92 31.72
CA VAL A 117 7.59 1.00 32.94
C VAL A 117 6.34 0.15 32.68
N GLY A 118 6.18 -0.92 33.45
CA GLY A 118 5.21 -1.98 33.18
C GLY A 118 3.77 -1.52 33.00
N GLY A 119 3.13 -2.08 31.97
CA GLY A 119 1.70 -1.99 31.73
C GLY A 119 1.39 -2.54 30.35
N ILE A 120 0.85 -3.76 30.28
CA ILE A 120 0.30 -4.30 29.03
C ILE A 120 -1.00 -3.53 28.77
N GLU A 121 -0.99 -2.60 27.82
CA GLU A 121 -2.23 -2.05 27.27
C GLU A 121 -2.77 -3.00 26.21
N ILE A 122 -3.81 -3.75 26.58
CA ILE A 122 -4.68 -4.44 25.62
C ILE A 122 -5.70 -3.40 25.17
N LEU A 123 -5.58 -2.93 23.92
CA LEU A 123 -6.59 -2.06 23.30
C LEU A 123 -7.91 -2.85 23.19
N ARG A 124 -8.98 -2.30 23.77
CA ARG A 124 -10.38 -2.76 23.63
C ARG A 124 -11.17 -1.74 22.83
#